data_AF-A0A7K2KYW5-F1
#
_entry.id   AF-A0A7K2KYW5-F1
#
_cell.length_a   1.000
_cell.length_b   1.000
_cell.length_c   1.000
_cell.angle_alpha   90.00
_cell.angle_beta   90.00
_cell.angle_gamma   90.00
#
_symmetry.space_group_name_H-M   'P 1'
#
loop_
_entity.id
_entity.type
_entity.pdbx_description
1 polymer ?
#
loop_
_entity_poly.entity_id
_entity_poly.type
_entity_poly.pdbx_seq_one_letter_code
_entity_poly.pdbx_strand_id
1 'polypeptide(L)' 'ATAREELAALAGDRHPARDPRLDDCVEAYGVVLGRGVLPSTPWQAWDLGMVPNRHAREVLGVPQG' A
#
# COMPACT_ATOMS: atom_id res chain seq x y z
N ALA A 1 12.29 4.00 -10.76
CA ALA A 1 12.25 2.63 -11.28
C ALA A 1 10.82 2.35 -11.74
N THR A 2 10.48 1.16 -12.24
CA THR A 2 9.05 0.84 -12.49
C THR A 2 8.36 0.53 -11.16
N ALA A 3 7.05 0.78 -11.06
CA ALA A 3 6.30 0.54 -9.82
C ALA A 3 6.39 -0.92 -9.30
N ARG A 4 6.58 -1.90 -10.21
CA ARG A 4 6.77 -3.31 -9.83
C ARG A 4 8.14 -3.57 -9.20
N GLU A 5 9.19 -2.98 -9.77
CA GLU A 5 10.56 -3.12 -9.23
C GLU A 5 10.66 -2.48 -7.85
N GLU A 6 10.04 -1.31 -7.67
CA GLU A 6 9.99 -0.63 -6.38
C GLU A 6 9.21 -1.43 -5.33
N LEU A 7 8.10 -2.05 -5.74
CA LEU A 7 7.32 -2.93 -4.86
C LEU A 7 8.10 -4.20 -4.47
N ALA A 8 8.85 -4.79 -5.40
CA ALA A 8 9.69 -5.95 -5.12
C ALA A 8 10.85 -5.61 -4.17
N ALA A 9 11.47 -4.44 -4.35
CA ALA A 9 12.49 -3.94 -3.43
C ALA A 9 11.90 -3.72 -2.02
N LEU A 10 10.72 -3.09 -1.93
CA LEU A 10 10.02 -2.92 -0.66
C LEU A 10 9.65 -4.26 -0.01
N ALA A 11 9.24 -5.26 -0.77
CA ALA A 11 8.94 -6.59 -0.25
C ALA A 11 10.17 -7.28 0.34
N GLY A 12 11.34 -7.09 -0.29
CA GLY A 12 12.61 -7.67 0.15
C GLY A 12 13.25 -6.96 1.35
N ASP A 13 13.05 -5.64 1.49
CA ASP A 13 13.62 -4.85 2.58
C ASP A 13 12.76 -4.94 3.86
N ARG A 14 13.02 -5.99 4.65
CA ARG A 14 12.31 -6.24 5.90
C ARG A 14 12.96 -5.47 7.06
N HIS A 15 12.15 -4.68 7.77
CA HIS A 15 12.57 -3.93 8.95
C HIS A 15 11.89 -4.48 10.23
N PRO A 16 12.56 -4.57 11.40
CA PRO A 16 11.97 -5.09 12.63
C PRO A 16 10.72 -4.34 13.13
N ALA A 17 10.64 -3.03 12.83
CA ALA A 17 9.49 -2.18 13.17
C ALA A 17 8.44 -2.09 12.03
N ARG A 18 8.54 -2.93 11.00
CA ARG A 18 7.61 -2.95 9.88
C ARG A 18 6.23 -3.40 10.36
N ASP A 19 5.18 -2.71 9.91
CA ASP A 19 3.82 -3.13 10.18
C ASP A 19 3.56 -4.50 9.52
N PRO A 20 3.08 -5.52 10.27
CA PRO A 20 2.75 -6.83 9.72
C PRO A 20 1.77 -6.78 8.54
N ARG A 21 0.88 -5.78 8.51
CA ARG A 21 -0.10 -5.57 7.44
C ARG A 21 0.54 -5.13 6.13
N LEU A 22 1.79 -4.66 6.16
CA LEU A 22 2.47 -4.21 4.95
C LEU A 22 2.64 -5.35 3.94
N ASP A 23 2.83 -6.58 4.40
CA ASP A 23 2.97 -7.73 3.50
C ASP A 23 1.67 -8.02 2.75
N ASP A 24 0.52 -7.96 3.43
CA ASP A 24 -0.81 -8.08 2.81
C ASP A 24 -1.06 -6.95 1.80
N CYS A 25 -0.66 -5.72 2.16
CA CYS A 25 -0.77 -4.55 1.28
C CYS A 25 0.13 -4.68 0.03
N VAL A 26 1.34 -5.21 0.18
CA VAL A 26 2.28 -5.45 -0.93
C VAL A 26 1.71 -6.48 -1.90
N GLU A 27 1.15 -7.58 -1.40
CA GLU A 27 0.48 -8.58 -2.24
C GLU A 27 -0.70 -7.97 -3.00
N ALA A 28 -1.60 -7.28 -2.30
CA ALA A 28 -2.76 -6.65 -2.88
C ALA A 28 -2.39 -5.61 -3.95
N TYR A 29 -1.38 -4.78 -3.69
CA TYR A 29 -0.91 -3.78 -4.65
C TYR A 29 -0.25 -4.42 -5.88
N GLY A 30 0.43 -5.56 -5.71
CA GLY A 30 0.94 -6.36 -6.83
C GLY A 30 -0.16 -6.78 -7.81
N VAL A 31 -1.35 -7.15 -7.31
CA VAL A 31 -2.53 -7.47 -8.14
C VAL A 31 -3.03 -6.24 -8.89
N VAL A 32 -3.04 -5.06 -8.27
CA VAL A 32 -3.46 -3.80 -8.91
C VAL A 32 -2.52 -3.44 -10.07
N LEU A 33 -1.21 -3.53 -9.86
CA LEU A 33 -0.20 -3.35 -10.92
C LEU A 33 -0.33 -4.44 -12.00
N GLY A 34 -0.70 -5.66 -11.59
CA GLY A 34 -1.13 -6.80 -12.42
C GLY A 34 -2.14 -6.43 -13.50
N ARG A 35 -3.17 -5.70 -13.09
CA ARG A 35 -4.33 -5.34 -13.91
C ARG A 35 -4.09 -4.11 -14.79
N GLY A 36 -2.92 -3.47 -14.69
CA GLY A 36 -2.60 -2.27 -15.48
C GLY A 36 -3.40 -1.03 -15.07
N VAL A 37 -3.93 -1.00 -13.84
CA VAL A 37 -4.60 0.20 -13.30
C VAL A 37 -3.55 1.30 -13.20
N LEU A 38 -3.79 2.41 -13.91
CA LEU A 38 -2.87 3.53 -13.89
C LEU A 38 -2.98 4.25 -12.54
N PRO A 39 -1.88 4.77 -11.99
CA PRO A 39 -1.93 5.61 -10.78
C PRO A 39 -2.84 6.84 -10.93
N SER A 40 -3.06 7.29 -12.17
CA SER A 40 -3.97 8.38 -12.52
C SER A 40 -5.43 7.95 -12.66
N THR A 41 -5.72 6.64 -12.65
CA THR A 41 -7.09 6.13 -12.58
C THR A 41 -7.64 6.44 -11.18
N PRO A 42 -8.80 7.10 -11.07
CA PRO A 42 -9.41 7.36 -9.77
C PRO A 42 -9.56 6.04 -9.03
N TRP A 43 -9.23 6.05 -7.74
CA TRP A 43 -9.22 4.86 -6.91
C TRP A 43 -10.59 4.22 -6.93
N GLN A 44 -10.73 3.11 -7.69
CA GLN A 44 -12.00 2.42 -7.92
C GLN A 44 -12.62 1.88 -6.63
N ALA A 45 -11.87 1.85 -5.52
CA ALA A 45 -12.38 1.56 -4.19
C ALA A 45 -13.42 2.60 -3.72
N TRP A 46 -13.36 3.83 -4.21
CA TRP A 46 -14.40 4.84 -3.97
C TRP A 46 -15.73 4.45 -4.61
N ASP A 47 -15.70 3.96 -5.86
CA ASP A 47 -16.90 3.45 -6.55
C ASP A 47 -17.46 2.18 -5.86
N LEU A 48 -16.61 1.45 -5.16
CA LEU A 48 -16.98 0.29 -4.33
C LEU A 48 -17.37 0.66 -2.88
N GLY A 49 -17.45 1.96 -2.54
CA GLY A 49 -17.84 2.43 -1.21
C GLY A 49 -16.79 2.19 -0.11
N MET A 50 -15.57 1.78 -0.47
CA MET A 50 -14.44 1.60 0.44
C MET A 50 -13.76 2.95 0.70
N VAL A 51 -14.49 3.89 1.30
CA VAL A 51 -13.95 5.19 1.72
C VAL A 51 -13.39 5.03 3.14
N PRO A 52 -12.09 5.35 3.38
CA PRO A 52 -11.52 5.35 4.71
C PRO A 52 -12.33 6.25 5.65
N ASN A 53 -12.91 5.68 6.70
CA ASN A 53 -13.64 6.45 7.71
C ASN A 53 -12.70 6.95 8.81
N ARG A 54 -13.21 7.70 9.81
CA ARG A 54 -12.36 8.28 10.88
C ARG A 54 -11.48 7.27 11.63
N HIS A 55 -11.84 5.97 11.62
CA HIS A 55 -11.06 4.89 12.22
C HIS A 55 -9.92 4.37 11.35
N ALA A 56 -9.87 4.74 10.07
CA ALA A 56 -8.76 4.42 9.16
C ALA A 56 -7.53 5.33 9.38
N ARG A 57 -7.43 6.01 10.53
CA ARG A 57 -6.19 6.66 10.96
C ARG A 57 -5.18 5.58 11.33
N GLU A 58 -4.40 5.12 10.36
CA GLU A 58 -3.10 4.55 10.66
C GLU A 58 -2.19 5.72 11.05
N VAL A 59 -1.83 5.79 12.33
CA VAL A 59 -0.77 6.69 12.80
C VAL A 59 0.53 6.11 12.28
N LEU A 60 1.10 6.71 11.25
CA LEU A 60 2.51 6.50 10.90
C LEU A 60 3.31 6.79 12.17
N GLY A 61 3.82 5.73 12.82
CA GLY A 61 4.59 5.83 14.05
C GLY A 61 5.92 6.51 13.77
N VAL A 62 5.95 7.84 13.80
CA VAL A 62 7.19 8.61 13.79
C VAL A 62 7.72 8.62 15.23
N PRO A 63 8.94 8.12 15.51
CA PRO A 63 9.53 8.26 16.83
C PRO A 63 9.59 9.75 17.17
N GLN A 64 8.94 10.14 18.27
CA GLN A 64 9.16 11.47 18.83
C GLN A 64 10.51 11.40 19.54
N GLY A 65 11.49 12.15 19.03
CA GLY A 65 12.74 12.44 19.75
C GLY A 65 12.52 13.41 20.89
#